data_AF-A0A372RED5-F1
#
_entry.id   AF-A0A372RED5-F1
#
_cell.length_a   1.000
_cell.length_b   1.000
_cell.length_c   1.000
_cell.angle_alpha   90.00
_cell.angle_beta   90.00
_cell.angle_gamma   90.00
#
_symmetry.space_group_name_H-M   'P 1'
#
loop_
_entity.id
_entity.type
_entity.pdbx_description
1 polymer ?
#
loop_
_entity_poly.entity_id
_entity_poly.type
_entity_poly.pdbx_seq_one_letter_code
_entity_poly.pdbx_strand_id
1 'polypeptide(L)'
;MQTEIDLGPDDTIAFWVPQFHDLGLIGGFLNTIRGGCKSVVMSPLTFLQKPESWLQMITNYQATFTAAPNFAYELAARKCDNNSIKNLNLNSIRGAFNGAEPVRWSTLKSFAKKFGPAGFKLSMFKCLYGLAEHCAYSVGFRNLHDIPTVIDIDPIPLREGRVKVRNNTLTNSNNDNSPANNIVSTGVPNLMMQVEVRVVDQETKKLCSPNTIGEVWVSSPSVGKGYYGKEKNSEETFRAKLDNDDHGNWITDNGSFLRTGDLGFLYNGELFITGRQKDVIIINGKNHYPQDIELTVQESHNAIRPGCICAINHTDVENGTDSLIVLVEIRQQKDIKQELLQEICDCIARVVPGNHGLSCQRIVILKQHSI
;
A
#
# COMPACT_ATOMS: atom_id res chain seq x y z
N MET A 1 17.39 -4.52 4.86
CA MET A 1 16.57 -4.60 6.09
C MET A 1 17.39 -4.81 7.35
N GLN A 2 18.11 -5.93 7.55
CA GLN A 2 18.79 -6.20 8.84
C GLN A 2 19.79 -5.12 9.28
N THR A 3 20.66 -4.65 8.38
CA THR A 3 21.60 -3.56 8.65
C THR A 3 20.92 -2.20 8.84
N GLU A 4 19.73 -2.01 8.25
CA GLU A 4 18.97 -0.76 8.38
C GLU A 4 18.23 -0.65 9.72
N ILE A 5 17.88 -1.79 10.31
CA ILE A 5 17.10 -1.83 11.56
C ILE A 5 17.90 -2.33 12.76
N ASP A 6 19.18 -2.68 12.57
CA ASP A 6 20.05 -3.25 13.60
C ASP A 6 19.35 -4.38 14.37
N LEU A 7 18.95 -5.40 13.60
CA LEU A 7 18.22 -6.57 14.11
C LEU A 7 19.20 -7.58 14.72
N GLY A 8 19.00 -7.93 15.99
CA GLY A 8 19.88 -8.83 16.72
C GLY A 8 19.19 -9.77 17.73
N PRO A 9 19.94 -10.56 18.50
CA PRO A 9 19.39 -11.62 19.37
C PRO A 9 18.40 -11.15 20.46
N ASP A 10 18.50 -9.88 20.87
CA ASP A 10 17.60 -9.27 21.85
C ASP A 10 16.25 -8.85 21.25
N ASP A 11 16.12 -8.87 19.92
CA ASP A 11 14.89 -8.54 19.23
C ASP A 11 13.88 -9.69 19.22
N THR A 12 12.60 -9.30 19.25
CA THR A 12 11.48 -10.22 19.07
C THR A 12 10.58 -9.70 17.95
N ILE A 13 10.35 -10.55 16.95
CA ILE A 13 9.44 -10.26 15.83
C ILE A 13 8.09 -10.93 16.08
N ALA A 14 7.03 -10.13 16.22
CA ALA A 14 5.66 -10.59 16.33
C ALA A 14 4.99 -10.55 14.95
N PHE A 15 4.48 -11.69 14.45
CA PHE A 15 3.89 -11.75 13.11
C PHE A 15 2.69 -12.69 13.02
N TRP A 16 1.78 -12.40 12.09
CA TRP A 16 0.66 -13.29 11.77
C TRP A 16 0.44 -13.46 10.26
N VAL A 17 1.13 -12.66 9.43
CA VAL A 17 1.04 -12.75 7.97
C VAL A 17 1.50 -14.14 7.52
N PRO A 18 0.81 -14.78 6.56
CA PRO A 18 1.11 -16.16 6.19
C PRO A 18 2.51 -16.34 5.57
N GLN A 19 3.17 -17.46 5.87
CA GLN A 19 4.51 -17.79 5.34
C GLN A 19 4.49 -18.18 3.85
N PHE A 20 3.31 -18.35 3.23
CA PHE A 20 3.21 -18.50 1.78
C PHE A 20 3.20 -17.16 1.04
N HIS A 21 3.20 -16.04 1.78
CA HIS A 21 3.38 -14.69 1.25
C HIS A 21 4.82 -14.22 1.52
N ASP A 22 5.42 -13.46 0.61
CA ASP A 22 6.80 -12.96 0.72
C ASP A 22 7.07 -12.17 2.02
N LEU A 23 6.17 -11.26 2.42
CA LEU A 23 6.19 -10.52 3.67
C LEU A 23 6.22 -11.44 4.91
N GLY A 24 5.48 -12.56 4.88
CA GLY A 24 5.50 -13.56 5.94
C GLY A 24 6.79 -14.37 5.98
N LEU A 25 7.19 -14.90 4.83
CA LEU A 25 8.35 -15.77 4.71
C LEU A 25 9.66 -14.99 4.90
N ILE A 26 9.92 -14.03 4.02
CA ILE A 26 11.18 -13.28 4.01
C ILE A 26 11.15 -12.22 5.10
N GLY A 27 10.04 -11.47 5.19
CA GLY A 27 9.90 -10.38 6.13
C GLY A 27 9.90 -10.78 7.59
N GLY A 28 9.08 -11.76 7.95
CA GLY A 28 9.01 -12.29 9.32
C GLY A 28 10.03 -13.38 9.56
N PHE A 29 9.87 -14.53 8.89
CA PHE A 29 10.53 -15.77 9.28
C PHE A 29 12.03 -15.80 8.99
N LEU A 30 12.45 -15.56 7.75
CA LEU A 30 13.86 -15.63 7.35
C LEU A 30 14.70 -14.49 7.96
N ASN A 31 14.14 -13.28 8.10
CA ASN A 31 14.82 -12.21 8.82
C ASN A 31 15.05 -12.54 10.30
N THR A 32 14.10 -13.22 10.95
CA THR A 32 14.30 -13.69 12.34
C THR A 32 15.49 -14.66 12.41
N ILE A 33 15.54 -15.66 11.53
CA ILE A 33 16.63 -16.64 11.49
C ILE A 33 17.97 -15.94 11.25
N ARG A 34 18.01 -15.04 10.27
CA ARG A 34 19.21 -14.28 9.94
C ARG A 34 19.68 -13.38 11.08
N GLY A 35 18.76 -12.79 11.84
CA GLY A 35 19.05 -11.94 13.00
C GLY A 35 19.38 -12.69 14.29
N GLY A 36 19.18 -14.01 14.33
CA GLY A 36 19.27 -14.77 15.58
C GLY A 36 18.20 -14.38 16.60
N CYS A 37 17.09 -13.81 16.15
CA CYS A 37 16.04 -13.23 16.99
C CYS A 37 15.03 -14.29 17.45
N LYS A 38 14.13 -13.87 18.34
CA LYS A 38 12.92 -14.65 18.65
C LYS A 38 11.80 -14.31 17.68
N SER A 39 11.16 -15.32 17.09
CA SER A 39 9.90 -15.14 16.35
C SER A 39 8.72 -15.60 17.19
N VAL A 40 7.67 -14.79 17.26
CA VAL A 40 6.40 -15.15 17.89
C VAL A 40 5.31 -15.01 16.84
N VAL A 41 4.68 -16.13 16.52
CA VAL A 41 3.73 -16.21 15.40
C VAL A 41 2.35 -16.67 15.84
N MET A 42 1.32 -16.18 15.16
CA MET A 42 -0.04 -16.69 15.26
C MET A 42 -0.64 -16.92 13.88
N SER A 43 -1.76 -17.64 13.82
CA SER A 43 -2.50 -17.85 12.57
C SER A 43 -3.12 -16.54 12.06
N PRO A 44 -3.11 -16.29 10.73
CA PRO A 44 -3.88 -15.19 10.14
C PRO A 44 -5.36 -15.23 10.50
N LEU A 45 -5.94 -16.43 10.65
CA LEU A 45 -7.34 -16.59 11.06
C LEU A 45 -7.56 -16.11 12.50
N THR A 46 -6.60 -16.33 13.40
CA THR A 46 -6.66 -15.81 14.78
C THR A 46 -6.67 -14.29 14.79
N PHE A 47 -5.81 -13.65 13.99
CA PHE A 47 -5.81 -12.20 13.82
C PHE A 47 -7.15 -11.69 13.25
N LEU A 48 -7.65 -12.29 12.17
CA LEU A 48 -8.91 -11.86 11.54
C LEU A 48 -10.11 -11.99 12.48
N GLN A 49 -10.15 -13.03 13.31
CA GLN A 49 -11.21 -13.24 14.31
C GLN A 49 -11.10 -12.24 15.47
N LYS A 50 -9.89 -12.01 15.98
CA LYS A 50 -9.65 -11.12 17.12
C LYS A 50 -8.36 -10.30 16.91
N PRO A 51 -8.43 -9.15 16.22
CA PRO A 51 -7.26 -8.33 15.91
C PRO A 51 -6.46 -7.88 17.14
N GLU A 52 -7.13 -7.75 18.29
CA GLU A 52 -6.51 -7.43 19.58
C GLU A 52 -5.43 -8.45 19.98
N SER A 53 -5.58 -9.72 19.59
CA SER A 53 -4.61 -10.78 19.92
C SER A 53 -3.20 -10.46 19.41
N TRP A 54 -3.09 -9.80 18.26
CA TRP A 54 -1.79 -9.36 17.71
C TRP A 54 -1.12 -8.33 18.62
N LEU A 55 -1.87 -7.36 19.15
CA LEU A 55 -1.35 -6.33 20.05
C LEU A 55 -1.03 -6.89 21.44
N GLN A 56 -1.83 -7.85 21.91
CA GLN A 56 -1.54 -8.61 23.12
C GLN A 56 -0.27 -9.44 22.96
N MET A 57 -0.05 -10.06 21.79
CA MET A 57 1.18 -10.79 21.49
C MET A 57 2.39 -9.84 21.52
N ILE A 58 2.29 -8.66 20.92
CA ILE A 58 3.36 -7.64 21.02
C ILE A 58 3.64 -7.30 22.48
N THR A 59 2.59 -7.04 23.28
CA THR A 59 2.71 -6.68 24.70
C THR A 59 3.37 -7.81 25.52
N ASN A 60 2.86 -9.03 25.41
CA ASN A 60 3.28 -10.16 26.25
C ASN A 60 4.72 -10.60 25.95
N TYR A 61 5.16 -10.46 24.71
CA TYR A 61 6.49 -10.87 24.28
C TYR A 61 7.45 -9.70 24.10
N GLN A 62 7.03 -8.47 24.44
CA GLN A 62 7.81 -7.24 24.26
C GLN A 62 8.39 -7.15 22.85
N ALA A 63 7.58 -7.44 21.84
CA ALA A 63 8.05 -7.49 20.45
C ALA A 63 8.57 -6.11 20.02
N THR A 64 9.75 -6.12 19.39
CA THR A 64 10.43 -4.92 18.90
C THR A 64 10.07 -4.62 17.45
N PHE A 65 9.70 -5.64 16.68
CA PHE A 65 9.25 -5.49 15.30
C PHE A 65 7.96 -6.26 15.00
N THR A 66 7.19 -5.71 14.08
CA THR A 66 6.03 -6.36 13.47
C THR A 66 5.86 -5.87 12.03
N ALA A 67 5.20 -6.64 11.17
CA ALA A 67 4.67 -6.12 9.92
C ALA A 67 3.25 -6.59 9.68
N ALA A 68 2.55 -5.80 8.88
CA ALA A 68 1.24 -6.12 8.39
C ALA A 68 0.92 -5.28 7.14
N PRO A 69 0.00 -5.72 6.28
CA PRO A 69 -0.60 -4.85 5.29
C PRO A 69 -1.46 -3.76 5.93
N ASN A 70 -1.75 -2.70 5.17
CA ASN A 70 -2.44 -1.50 5.66
C ASN A 70 -3.82 -1.83 6.29
N PHE A 71 -4.59 -2.75 5.70
CA PHE A 71 -5.92 -3.16 6.14
C PHE A 71 -5.90 -3.71 7.56
N ALA A 72 -4.80 -4.33 7.98
CA ALA A 72 -4.70 -4.94 9.30
C ALA A 72 -4.59 -3.90 10.40
N TYR A 73 -3.82 -2.83 10.16
CA TYR A 73 -3.78 -1.67 11.06
C TYR A 73 -5.18 -1.03 11.13
N GLU A 74 -5.86 -0.85 10.00
CA GLU A 74 -7.23 -0.34 9.97
C GLU A 74 -8.20 -1.23 10.75
N LEU A 75 -8.14 -2.54 10.53
CA LEU A 75 -8.98 -3.52 11.20
C LEU A 75 -8.75 -3.53 12.72
N ALA A 76 -7.49 -3.51 13.16
CA ALA A 76 -7.13 -3.43 14.57
C ALA A 76 -7.63 -2.14 15.21
N ALA A 77 -7.41 -0.98 14.58
CA ALA A 77 -7.88 0.31 15.09
C ALA A 77 -9.41 0.35 15.21
N ARG A 78 -10.12 -0.27 14.27
CA ARG A 78 -11.59 -0.32 14.24
C ARG A 78 -12.19 -1.31 15.23
N LYS A 79 -11.58 -2.50 15.42
CA LYS A 79 -12.17 -3.61 16.18
C LYS A 79 -11.72 -3.69 17.64
N CYS A 80 -10.58 -3.13 18.01
CA CYS A 80 -10.11 -3.18 19.40
C CYS A 80 -10.91 -2.23 20.29
N ASP A 81 -11.46 -2.75 21.39
CA ASP A 81 -12.17 -1.95 22.39
C ASP A 81 -11.20 -1.06 23.18
N ASN A 82 -11.68 0.11 23.63
CA ASN A 82 -10.90 1.04 24.45
C ASN A 82 -10.50 0.44 25.81
N ASN A 83 -11.28 -0.48 26.37
CA ASN A 83 -10.91 -1.12 27.63
C ASN A 83 -9.72 -2.07 27.47
N SER A 84 -9.69 -2.81 26.37
CA SER A 84 -8.57 -3.68 26.01
C SER A 84 -7.26 -2.92 25.88
N ILE A 85 -7.30 -1.69 25.35
CA ILE A 85 -6.11 -0.84 25.14
C ILE A 85 -5.40 -0.52 26.46
N LYS A 86 -6.13 -0.42 27.57
CA LYS A 86 -5.54 -0.14 28.90
C LYS A 86 -4.58 -1.24 29.37
N ASN A 87 -4.71 -2.44 28.83
CA ASN A 87 -3.87 -3.60 29.17
C ASN A 87 -2.73 -3.81 28.16
N LEU A 88 -2.57 -2.91 27.18
CA LEU A 88 -1.53 -3.01 26.16
C LEU A 88 -0.33 -2.14 26.53
N ASN A 89 0.87 -2.62 26.18
CA ASN A 89 2.10 -1.83 26.21
C ASN A 89 2.88 -2.08 24.91
N LEU A 90 2.90 -1.06 24.05
CA LEU A 90 3.50 -1.09 22.71
C LEU A 90 4.81 -0.28 22.65
N ASN A 91 5.34 0.17 23.80
CA ASN A 91 6.58 0.96 23.85
C ASN A 91 7.82 0.19 23.38
N SER A 92 7.77 -1.15 23.36
CA SER A 92 8.86 -2.01 22.86
C SER A 92 9.06 -1.88 21.34
N ILE A 93 8.05 -1.44 20.59
CA ILE A 93 8.11 -1.39 19.13
C ILE A 93 9.15 -0.35 18.69
N ARG A 94 10.18 -0.85 18.01
CA ARG A 94 11.17 -0.08 17.25
C ARG A 94 10.69 0.17 15.83
N GLY A 95 10.00 -0.80 15.21
CA GLY A 95 9.47 -0.70 13.84
C GLY A 95 8.21 -1.52 13.59
N ALA A 96 7.16 -0.85 13.12
CA ALA A 96 5.92 -1.42 12.64
C ALA A 96 5.82 -1.23 11.11
N PHE A 97 6.18 -2.27 10.38
CA PHE A 97 6.26 -2.27 8.92
C PHE A 97 4.86 -2.30 8.28
N ASN A 98 4.61 -1.43 7.30
CA ASN A 98 3.37 -1.37 6.53
C ASN A 98 3.68 -1.36 5.03
N GLY A 99 3.15 -2.33 4.30
CA GLY A 99 3.42 -2.54 2.87
C GLY A 99 2.56 -3.65 2.29
N ALA A 100 2.93 -4.19 1.12
CA ALA A 100 2.18 -5.18 0.33
C ALA A 100 0.85 -4.68 -0.28
N GLU A 101 0.40 -3.48 0.06
CA GLU A 101 -0.76 -2.80 -0.53
C GLU A 101 -0.62 -1.27 -0.34
N PRO A 102 -1.50 -0.43 -0.96
CA PRO A 102 -1.43 1.01 -0.79
C PRO A 102 -1.46 1.45 0.69
N VAL A 103 -0.41 2.15 1.12
CA VAL A 103 -0.30 2.67 2.49
C VAL A 103 -1.11 3.96 2.61
N ARG A 104 -2.04 4.00 3.56
CA ARG A 104 -2.99 5.11 3.71
C ARG A 104 -2.67 5.99 4.91
N TRP A 105 -2.56 7.30 4.68
CA TRP A 105 -2.30 8.27 5.75
C TRP A 105 -3.38 8.25 6.84
N SER A 106 -4.65 8.10 6.45
CA SER A 106 -5.79 7.99 7.38
C SER A 106 -5.64 6.78 8.31
N THR A 107 -5.15 5.64 7.80
CA THR A 107 -4.88 4.44 8.60
C THR A 107 -3.76 4.69 9.60
N LEU A 108 -2.62 5.27 9.17
CA LEU A 108 -1.49 5.56 10.06
C LEU A 108 -1.91 6.51 11.20
N LYS A 109 -2.61 7.61 10.87
CA LYS A 109 -3.13 8.57 11.87
C LYS A 109 -4.11 7.91 12.83
N SER A 110 -5.08 7.15 12.31
CA SER A 110 -6.11 6.53 13.14
C SER A 110 -5.55 5.48 14.09
N PHE A 111 -4.61 4.66 13.61
CA PHE A 111 -3.93 3.67 14.43
C PHE A 111 -3.08 4.32 15.52
N ALA A 112 -2.23 5.30 15.17
CA ALA A 112 -1.41 6.02 16.13
C ALA A 112 -2.25 6.77 17.18
N LYS A 113 -3.37 7.38 16.77
CA LYS A 113 -4.31 8.02 17.70
C LYS A 113 -4.96 7.01 18.65
N LYS A 114 -5.45 5.88 18.13
CA LYS A 114 -6.15 4.85 18.90
C LYS A 114 -5.24 4.17 19.92
N PHE A 115 -4.01 3.83 19.53
CA PHE A 115 -3.05 3.07 20.36
C PHE A 115 -1.97 3.94 21.01
N GLY A 116 -2.04 5.27 20.83
CA GLY A 116 -1.18 6.23 21.53
C GLY A 116 -1.17 6.07 23.05
N PRO A 117 -2.31 5.84 23.74
CA PRO A 117 -2.33 5.57 25.18
C PRO A 117 -1.54 4.31 25.59
N ALA A 118 -1.37 3.35 24.69
CA ALA A 118 -0.55 2.15 24.91
C ALA A 118 0.93 2.35 24.51
N GLY A 119 1.33 3.56 24.11
CA GLY A 119 2.72 3.91 23.78
C GLY A 119 3.04 3.93 22.28
N PHE A 120 2.10 3.61 21.39
CA PHE A 120 2.37 3.61 19.95
C PHE A 120 2.54 5.03 19.39
N LYS A 121 3.58 5.27 18.61
CA LYS A 121 3.89 6.57 18.00
C LYS A 121 3.88 6.46 16.49
N LEU A 122 3.51 7.54 15.79
CA LEU A 122 3.53 7.59 14.34
C LEU A 122 4.94 7.28 13.76
N SER A 123 6.00 7.70 14.46
CA SER A 123 7.40 7.41 14.09
C SER A 123 7.77 5.91 14.13
N MET A 124 6.96 5.06 14.77
CA MET A 124 7.17 3.62 14.77
C MET A 124 6.78 3.00 13.42
N PHE A 125 5.93 3.66 12.62
CA PHE A 125 5.59 3.14 11.30
C PHE A 125 6.79 3.18 10.35
N LYS A 126 6.93 2.09 9.59
CA LYS A 126 7.90 1.93 8.51
C LYS A 126 7.17 1.53 7.25
N CYS A 127 6.87 2.51 6.40
CA CYS A 127 6.23 2.29 5.11
C CYS A 127 7.26 1.74 4.14
N LEU A 128 6.88 0.72 3.38
CA LEU A 128 7.78 -0.02 2.51
C LEU A 128 7.09 -0.33 1.19
N TYR A 129 7.88 -0.50 0.14
CA TYR A 129 7.43 -1.10 -1.10
C TYR A 129 8.31 -2.26 -1.49
N GLY A 130 7.69 -3.30 -2.04
CA GLY A 130 8.37 -4.44 -2.61
C GLY A 130 7.39 -5.47 -3.11
N LEU A 131 7.96 -6.50 -3.74
CA LEU A 131 7.28 -7.51 -4.52
C LEU A 131 8.10 -8.79 -4.56
N ALA A 132 7.45 -9.91 -4.84
CA ALA A 132 8.08 -11.24 -4.87
C ALA A 132 9.23 -11.31 -5.89
N GLU A 133 9.10 -10.62 -7.03
CA GLU A 133 10.13 -10.53 -8.07
C GLU A 133 11.42 -9.84 -7.61
N HIS A 134 11.36 -9.08 -6.50
CA HIS A 134 12.51 -8.49 -5.79
C HIS A 134 12.66 -9.10 -4.38
N CYS A 135 12.34 -10.39 -4.26
CA CYS A 135 12.28 -11.18 -3.03
C CYS A 135 11.20 -10.73 -2.02
N ALA A 136 11.16 -9.48 -1.59
CA ALA A 136 10.07 -8.96 -0.74
C ALA A 136 10.13 -7.44 -0.59
N TYR A 137 11.32 -6.86 -0.44
CA TYR A 137 11.52 -5.45 -0.09
C TYR A 137 12.40 -4.78 -1.13
N SER A 138 11.91 -3.72 -1.74
CA SER A 138 12.61 -2.93 -2.75
C SER A 138 13.08 -1.60 -2.16
N VAL A 139 12.17 -0.84 -1.54
CA VAL A 139 12.47 0.45 -0.92
C VAL A 139 11.87 0.56 0.47
N GLY A 140 12.43 1.45 1.30
CA GLY A 140 11.98 1.64 2.67
C GLY A 140 12.50 2.92 3.31
N PHE A 141 12.45 3.01 4.63
CA PHE A 141 12.80 4.22 5.37
C PHE A 141 14.31 4.50 5.34
N ARG A 142 14.69 5.79 5.49
CA ARG A 142 16.10 6.20 5.65
C ARG A 142 16.64 5.82 7.03
N ASN A 143 15.93 6.21 8.09
CA ASN A 143 16.28 5.89 9.46
C ASN A 143 15.09 5.33 10.25
N LEU A 144 15.38 4.46 11.21
CA LEU A 144 14.36 3.84 12.05
C LEU A 144 13.58 4.84 12.91
N HIS A 145 14.12 6.04 13.15
CA HIS A 145 13.47 7.09 13.93
C HIS A 145 12.67 8.09 13.09
N ASP A 146 12.78 8.02 11.75
CA ASP A 146 12.05 8.92 10.87
C ASP A 146 10.55 8.65 10.93
N ILE A 147 9.76 9.73 10.86
CA ILE A 147 8.32 9.64 10.67
C ILE A 147 8.01 9.36 9.19
N PRO A 148 6.89 8.67 8.86
CA PRO A 148 6.46 8.50 7.48
C PRO A 148 6.29 9.85 6.78
N THR A 149 6.93 10.00 5.62
CA THR A 149 6.72 11.16 4.74
C THR A 149 5.35 11.06 4.08
N VAL A 150 4.61 12.16 4.10
CA VAL A 150 3.32 12.30 3.43
C VAL A 150 3.27 13.65 2.73
N ILE A 151 2.80 13.64 1.49
CA ILE A 151 2.62 14.85 0.69
C ILE A 151 1.16 14.98 0.28
N ASP A 152 0.71 16.21 0.09
CA ASP A 152 -0.59 16.50 -0.49
C ASP A 152 -0.42 16.84 -1.97
N ILE A 153 -1.15 16.14 -2.83
CA ILE A 153 -1.08 16.30 -4.29
C ILE A 153 -2.37 16.88 -4.86
N ASP A 154 -2.24 17.58 -5.98
CA ASP A 154 -3.36 17.99 -6.81
C ASP A 154 -3.87 16.77 -7.61
N PRO A 155 -5.15 16.36 -7.45
CA PRO A 155 -5.67 15.18 -8.10
C PRO A 155 -5.88 15.40 -9.60
N ILE A 156 -5.98 16.65 -10.08
CA ILE A 156 -6.26 16.94 -11.49
C ILE A 156 -5.07 16.54 -12.37
N PRO A 157 -3.83 17.03 -12.14
CA PRO A 157 -2.66 16.58 -12.88
C PRO A 157 -2.41 15.07 -12.78
N LEU A 158 -2.77 14.44 -11.65
CA LEU A 158 -2.55 13.01 -11.44
C LEU A 158 -3.29 12.15 -12.48
N ARG A 159 -4.49 12.58 -12.89
CA ARG A 159 -5.30 11.94 -13.94
C ARG A 159 -4.68 12.06 -15.33
N GLU A 160 -3.74 12.98 -15.50
CA GLU A 160 -2.98 13.24 -16.73
C GLU A 160 -1.55 12.68 -16.64
N GLY A 161 -1.27 11.82 -15.64
CA GLY A 161 0.06 11.23 -15.46
C GLY A 161 1.11 12.18 -14.87
N ARG A 162 0.70 13.32 -14.32
CA ARG A 162 1.60 14.35 -13.77
C ARG A 162 1.38 14.54 -12.28
N VAL A 163 2.44 14.95 -11.58
CA VAL A 163 2.40 15.19 -10.15
C VAL A 163 2.57 16.68 -9.89
N LYS A 164 1.69 17.23 -9.06
CA LYS A 164 1.82 18.58 -8.54
C LYS A 164 1.59 18.56 -7.04
N VAL A 165 2.66 18.78 -6.29
CA VAL A 165 2.60 18.82 -4.83
C VAL A 165 2.03 20.18 -4.40
N ARG A 166 0.99 20.16 -3.57
CA ARG A 166 0.36 21.36 -2.99
C ARG A 166 1.05 21.78 -1.70
N ASN A 167 1.37 20.81 -0.83
CA ASN A 167 2.04 21.02 0.45
C ASN A 167 3.02 19.87 0.74
N ASN A 168 4.21 20.23 1.23
CA ASN A 168 5.35 19.30 1.36
C ASN A 168 5.45 18.58 2.71
N THR A 169 4.59 18.88 3.70
CA THR A 169 4.68 18.26 5.03
C THR A 169 3.37 18.38 5.79
N LEU A 170 2.64 17.26 5.94
CA LEU A 170 1.61 17.15 6.98
C LEU A 170 2.25 16.57 8.24
N THR A 171 3.06 17.38 8.90
CA THR A 171 3.58 17.07 10.24
C THR A 171 2.59 17.62 11.28
N ASN A 172 1.66 16.78 11.74
CA ASN A 172 0.84 17.01 12.94
C ASN A 172 -0.10 18.24 12.98
N SER A 173 -0.43 18.91 11.87
CA SER A 173 -1.42 20.00 11.94
C SER A 173 -2.84 19.44 12.15
N ASN A 174 -3.42 19.66 13.33
CA ASN A 174 -4.79 19.34 13.72
C ASN A 174 -5.90 20.07 12.91
N ASN A 175 -5.56 20.75 11.81
CA ASN A 175 -6.49 21.52 10.97
C ASN A 175 -6.74 20.82 9.63
N ASP A 176 -7.30 19.61 9.67
CA ASP A 176 -7.68 18.82 8.48
C ASP A 176 -9.18 19.03 8.15
N ASN A 177 -9.55 20.20 7.61
CA ASN A 177 -10.90 20.42 7.05
C ASN A 177 -10.93 20.44 5.51
N SER A 178 -9.81 20.17 4.84
CA SER A 178 -9.79 19.92 3.39
C SER A 178 -9.58 18.43 3.12
N PRO A 179 -10.30 17.80 2.17
CA PRO A 179 -9.94 16.48 1.67
C PRO A 179 -8.57 16.59 0.99
N ALA A 180 -7.52 16.28 1.74
CA ALA A 180 -6.16 16.26 1.23
C ALA A 180 -5.97 14.93 0.50
N ASN A 181 -5.56 14.99 -0.78
CA ASN A 181 -5.24 13.78 -1.55
C ASN A 181 -3.84 13.38 -1.13
N ASN A 182 -3.78 12.76 0.05
CA ASN A 182 -2.53 12.42 0.68
C ASN A 182 -1.98 11.14 0.09
N ILE A 183 -0.71 11.20 -0.31
CA ILE A 183 0.04 10.02 -0.72
C ILE A 183 1.22 9.85 0.23
N VAL A 184 1.37 8.62 0.72
CA VAL A 184 2.40 8.25 1.68
C VAL A 184 3.61 7.75 0.90
N SER A 185 4.80 8.22 1.30
CA SER A 185 6.06 7.70 0.79
C SER A 185 6.22 6.23 1.19
N THR A 186 6.64 5.43 0.23
CA THR A 186 7.06 4.03 0.46
C THR A 186 8.55 3.92 0.77
N GLY A 187 9.25 5.06 0.83
CA GLY A 187 10.64 5.14 1.24
C GLY A 187 11.62 5.48 0.13
N VAL A 188 12.90 5.23 0.37
CA VAL A 188 14.05 5.44 -0.52
C VAL A 188 14.69 4.11 -0.92
N PRO A 189 15.37 4.06 -2.07
CA PRO A 189 16.24 2.93 -2.42
C PRO A 189 17.38 2.76 -1.42
N ASN A 190 17.68 1.51 -1.03
CA ASN A 190 18.82 1.20 -0.20
C ASN A 190 20.09 1.05 -1.05
N LEU A 191 20.92 2.11 -1.04
CA LEU A 191 22.18 2.14 -1.78
C LEU A 191 23.23 1.15 -1.26
N MET A 192 23.24 0.83 0.05
CA MET A 192 24.17 -0.17 0.60
C MET A 192 23.86 -1.58 0.07
N MET A 193 22.60 -1.85 -0.25
CA MET A 193 22.14 -3.09 -0.87
C MET A 193 22.14 -3.02 -2.40
N GLN A 194 22.73 -1.96 -2.98
CA GLN A 194 22.77 -1.71 -4.42
C GLN A 194 21.38 -1.69 -5.06
N VAL A 195 20.38 -1.18 -4.34
CA VAL A 195 19.05 -0.99 -4.92
C VAL A 195 19.00 0.32 -5.67
N GLU A 196 18.66 0.21 -6.94
CA GLU A 196 18.44 1.29 -7.87
C GLU A 196 16.98 1.31 -8.30
N VAL A 197 16.36 2.48 -8.26
CA VAL A 197 14.98 2.68 -8.72
C VAL A 197 14.98 3.75 -9.80
N ARG A 198 14.23 3.49 -10.86
CA ARG A 198 13.95 4.43 -11.95
C ARG A 198 12.45 4.48 -12.22
N VAL A 199 11.98 5.64 -12.65
CA VAL A 199 10.60 5.84 -13.10
C VAL A 199 10.66 5.99 -14.61
N VAL A 200 10.00 5.08 -15.31
CA VAL A 200 10.22 4.83 -16.73
C VAL A 200 8.90 4.96 -17.49
N ASP A 201 8.94 5.65 -18.61
CA ASP A 201 7.82 5.71 -19.53
C ASP A 201 7.66 4.36 -20.23
N GLN A 202 6.46 3.80 -20.17
CA GLN A 202 6.21 2.41 -20.57
C GLN A 202 6.32 2.18 -22.08
N GLU A 203 5.99 3.19 -22.87
CA GLU A 203 5.97 3.09 -24.33
C GLU A 203 7.36 3.32 -24.90
N THR A 204 8.00 4.41 -24.47
CA THR A 204 9.31 4.82 -24.96
C THR A 204 10.46 4.09 -24.28
N LYS A 205 10.23 3.51 -23.09
CA LYS A 205 11.25 2.89 -22.21
C LYS A 205 12.36 3.88 -21.81
N LYS A 206 12.04 5.17 -21.78
CA LYS A 206 12.95 6.25 -21.36
C LYS A 206 12.63 6.70 -19.95
N LEU A 207 13.57 7.38 -19.31
CA LEU A 207 13.32 7.97 -18.01
C LEU A 207 12.20 8.99 -18.09
N CYS A 208 11.26 8.93 -17.16
CA CYS A 208 10.25 9.96 -17.00
C CYS A 208 10.92 11.27 -16.55
N SER A 209 10.40 12.39 -17.05
CA SER A 209 10.76 13.71 -16.55
C SER A 209 10.40 13.85 -15.06
N PRO A 210 11.05 14.76 -14.31
CA PRO A 210 10.67 15.02 -12.92
C PRO A 210 9.18 15.32 -12.76
N ASN A 211 8.58 14.82 -11.68
CA ASN A 211 7.15 14.96 -11.37
C ASN A 211 6.20 14.33 -12.41
N THR A 212 6.65 13.32 -13.13
CA THR A 212 5.82 12.50 -14.03
C THR A 212 5.66 11.10 -13.45
N ILE A 213 4.46 10.54 -13.60
CA ILE A 213 4.15 9.16 -13.21
C ILE A 213 4.65 8.24 -14.32
N GLY A 214 5.38 7.21 -13.95
CA GLY A 214 5.82 6.15 -14.86
C GLY A 214 5.81 4.80 -14.17
N GLU A 215 6.21 3.78 -14.91
CA GLU A 215 6.44 2.45 -14.34
C GLU A 215 7.68 2.48 -13.44
N VAL A 216 7.58 1.90 -12.26
CA VAL A 216 8.69 1.74 -11.33
C VAL A 216 9.54 0.58 -11.79
N TRP A 217 10.80 0.85 -12.13
CA TRP A 217 11.78 -0.15 -12.52
C TRP A 217 12.85 -0.27 -11.43
N VAL A 218 13.23 -1.50 -11.09
CA VAL A 218 14.17 -1.76 -9.99
C VAL A 218 15.37 -2.57 -10.49
N SER A 219 16.58 -2.16 -10.17
CA SER A 219 17.79 -2.99 -10.34
C SER A 219 18.45 -3.23 -8.99
N SER A 220 18.91 -4.46 -8.76
CA SER A 220 19.52 -4.89 -7.49
C SER A 220 19.97 -6.35 -7.57
N PRO A 221 20.97 -6.76 -6.76
CA PRO A 221 21.31 -8.17 -6.55
C PRO A 221 20.16 -9.05 -6.01
N SER A 222 19.10 -8.45 -5.47
CA SER A 222 17.91 -9.15 -4.94
C SER A 222 16.83 -9.42 -5.99
N VAL A 223 17.01 -8.96 -7.24
CA VAL A 223 16.10 -9.26 -8.34
C VAL A 223 16.12 -10.78 -8.61
N GLY A 224 14.93 -11.38 -8.71
CA GLY A 224 14.76 -12.79 -9.03
C GLY A 224 15.34 -13.17 -10.39
N LYS A 225 15.57 -14.47 -10.61
CA LYS A 225 16.17 -14.95 -11.86
C LYS A 225 15.19 -15.01 -13.04
N GLY A 226 13.89 -14.89 -12.78
CA GLY A 226 12.83 -15.14 -13.74
C GLY A 226 11.68 -15.96 -13.14
N TYR A 227 10.63 -16.12 -13.93
CA TYR A 227 9.52 -16.99 -13.63
C TYR A 227 9.83 -18.43 -14.10
N TYR A 228 9.58 -19.41 -13.22
CA TYR A 228 9.82 -20.82 -13.52
C TYR A 228 8.99 -21.28 -14.74
N GLY A 229 9.65 -21.84 -15.76
CA GLY A 229 9.03 -22.35 -16.98
C GLY A 229 8.37 -21.29 -17.87
N LYS A 230 8.75 -20.02 -17.72
CA LYS A 230 8.22 -18.89 -18.50
C LYS A 230 9.35 -17.98 -18.97
N GLU A 231 10.18 -18.47 -19.87
CA GLU A 231 11.39 -17.80 -20.34
C GLU A 231 11.07 -16.44 -20.99
N LYS A 232 10.04 -16.38 -21.85
CA LYS A 232 9.62 -15.13 -22.51
C LYS A 232 9.22 -14.05 -21.50
N ASN A 233 8.33 -14.39 -20.56
CA ASN A 233 7.95 -13.45 -19.50
C ASN A 233 9.15 -13.06 -18.62
N SER A 234 10.08 -13.99 -18.39
CA SER A 234 11.28 -13.71 -17.60
C SER A 234 12.18 -12.68 -18.28
N GLU A 235 12.37 -12.79 -19.59
CA GLU A 235 13.15 -11.82 -20.36
C GLU A 235 12.48 -10.44 -20.34
N GLU A 236 11.17 -10.39 -20.59
CA GLU A 236 10.42 -9.13 -20.62
C GLU A 236 10.36 -8.43 -19.26
N THR A 237 10.27 -9.19 -18.16
CA THR A 237 10.07 -8.64 -16.81
C THR A 237 11.39 -8.39 -16.08
N PHE A 238 12.37 -9.28 -16.13
CA PHE A 238 13.56 -9.22 -15.25
C PHE A 238 14.82 -8.66 -15.93
N ARG A 239 14.80 -8.48 -17.26
CA ARG A 239 15.97 -8.09 -18.07
C ARG A 239 15.69 -6.85 -18.92
N ALA A 240 14.76 -6.02 -18.48
CA ALA A 240 14.40 -4.83 -19.23
C ALA A 240 15.55 -3.83 -19.27
N LYS A 241 15.65 -3.09 -20.37
CA LYS A 241 16.69 -2.08 -20.61
C LYS A 241 16.03 -0.77 -20.97
N LEU A 242 16.60 0.32 -20.47
CA LEU A 242 16.20 1.66 -20.87
C LEU A 242 16.61 1.92 -22.32
N ASP A 243 15.80 2.70 -23.03
CA ASP A 243 16.12 3.18 -24.37
C ASP A 243 17.08 4.39 -24.26
N ASN A 244 18.35 4.09 -23.95
CA ASN A 244 19.53 4.96 -23.87
C ASN A 244 19.29 6.48 -23.63
N ASP A 245 19.29 6.91 -22.36
CA ASP A 245 19.62 8.29 -21.98
C ASP A 245 20.43 8.47 -20.67
N ASP A 246 20.66 7.41 -19.87
CA ASP A 246 21.31 7.54 -18.54
C ASP A 246 22.85 7.40 -18.56
N HIS A 247 23.49 7.56 -19.73
CA HIS A 247 24.95 7.56 -19.91
C HIS A 247 25.75 6.45 -19.19
N GLY A 248 25.16 5.29 -18.90
CA GLY A 248 25.87 4.15 -18.30
C GLY A 248 26.21 4.28 -16.81
N ASN A 249 25.62 5.24 -16.07
CA ASN A 249 25.85 5.42 -14.63
C ASN A 249 24.98 4.48 -13.76
N TRP A 250 25.00 3.19 -14.06
CA TRP A 250 24.27 2.18 -13.30
C TRP A 250 24.97 1.86 -11.98
N ILE A 251 24.19 1.64 -10.92
CA ILE A 251 24.75 1.13 -9.65
C ILE A 251 25.15 -0.34 -9.81
N THR A 252 24.44 -1.08 -10.66
CA THR A 252 24.67 -2.52 -10.90
C THR A 252 25.32 -2.80 -12.25
N ASP A 253 26.28 -3.73 -12.27
CA ASP A 253 27.04 -4.11 -13.48
C ASP A 253 26.19 -4.78 -14.59
N ASN A 254 24.96 -5.21 -14.30
CA ASN A 254 24.11 -5.93 -15.26
C ASN A 254 23.36 -5.01 -16.25
N GLY A 255 23.24 -3.71 -15.95
CA GLY A 255 22.54 -2.72 -16.77
C GLY A 255 21.08 -3.08 -17.10
N SER A 256 20.42 -3.90 -16.27
CA SER A 256 19.07 -4.40 -16.52
C SER A 256 18.16 -4.19 -15.33
N PHE A 257 16.88 -3.94 -15.58
CA PHE A 257 15.87 -3.67 -14.57
C PHE A 257 14.77 -4.72 -14.55
N LEU A 258 14.25 -4.94 -13.35
CA LEU A 258 12.95 -5.53 -13.09
C LEU A 258 11.85 -4.51 -13.38
N ARG A 259 10.94 -4.87 -14.27
CA ARG A 259 9.66 -4.18 -14.51
C ARG A 259 8.65 -4.62 -13.48
N THR A 260 8.27 -3.71 -12.59
CA THR A 260 7.33 -4.05 -11.50
C THR A 260 5.88 -4.13 -11.99
N GLY A 261 5.54 -3.43 -13.08
CA GLY A 261 4.16 -3.19 -13.48
C GLY A 261 3.40 -2.23 -12.55
N ASP A 262 4.08 -1.62 -11.57
CA ASP A 262 3.52 -0.62 -10.67
C ASP A 262 3.86 0.78 -11.15
N LEU A 263 2.94 1.70 -10.95
CA LEU A 263 3.06 3.11 -11.29
C LEU A 263 3.45 3.92 -10.06
N GLY A 264 4.33 4.88 -10.28
CA GLY A 264 4.76 5.78 -9.23
C GLY A 264 5.60 6.93 -9.75
N PHE A 265 6.14 7.70 -8.82
CA PHE A 265 7.04 8.80 -9.09
C PHE A 265 8.06 8.95 -7.96
N LEU A 266 9.18 9.59 -8.28
CA LEU A 266 10.18 10.01 -7.29
C LEU A 266 9.99 11.48 -6.96
N TYR A 267 9.99 11.81 -5.67
CA TYR A 267 9.96 13.18 -5.18
C TYR A 267 10.92 13.33 -4.00
N ASN A 268 11.89 14.23 -4.10
CA ASN A 268 12.98 14.40 -3.12
C ASN A 268 13.69 13.08 -2.75
N GLY A 269 13.90 12.22 -3.75
CA GLY A 269 14.55 10.92 -3.61
C GLY A 269 13.69 9.83 -2.96
N GLU A 270 12.43 10.12 -2.62
CA GLU A 270 11.48 9.16 -2.07
C GLU A 270 10.51 8.66 -3.13
N LEU A 271 10.11 7.39 -3.04
CA LEU A 271 9.21 6.71 -3.94
C LEU A 271 7.77 6.76 -3.44
N PHE A 272 6.88 7.21 -4.32
CA PHE A 272 5.44 7.25 -4.09
C PHE A 272 4.75 6.36 -5.13
N ILE A 273 4.06 5.32 -4.67
CA ILE A 273 3.31 4.40 -5.52
C ILE A 273 1.90 4.93 -5.72
N THR A 274 1.48 5.09 -6.98
CA THR A 274 0.15 5.61 -7.34
C THR A 274 -0.83 4.52 -7.71
N GLY A 275 -0.39 3.33 -8.12
CA GLY A 275 -1.26 2.20 -8.42
C GLY A 275 -0.58 1.15 -9.28
N ARG A 276 -1.34 0.17 -9.77
CA ARG A 276 -0.83 -0.87 -10.67
C ARG A 276 -1.23 -0.54 -12.10
N GLN A 277 -0.29 -0.66 -13.05
CA GLN A 277 -0.52 -0.32 -14.45
C GLN A 277 -1.75 -1.01 -15.03
N LYS A 278 -1.92 -2.30 -14.76
CA LYS A 278 -3.03 -3.11 -15.30
C LYS A 278 -4.38 -2.81 -14.67
N ASP A 279 -4.40 -2.09 -13.55
CA ASP A 279 -5.61 -1.83 -12.78
C ASP A 279 -6.12 -0.40 -13.00
N VAL A 280 -5.33 0.51 -13.59
CA VAL A 280 -5.77 1.88 -13.87
C VAL A 280 -6.99 1.88 -14.78
N ILE A 281 -8.07 2.52 -14.32
CA ILE A 281 -9.28 2.72 -15.09
C ILE A 281 -9.10 3.96 -15.97
N ILE A 282 -9.18 3.79 -17.29
CA ILE A 282 -9.07 4.89 -18.24
C ILE A 282 -10.47 5.15 -18.81
N ILE A 283 -11.01 6.35 -18.56
CA ILE A 283 -12.31 6.78 -19.07
C ILE A 283 -12.14 8.20 -19.61
N ASN A 284 -12.60 8.45 -20.84
CA ASN A 284 -12.47 9.75 -21.52
C ASN A 284 -11.02 10.28 -21.54
N GLY A 285 -10.03 9.39 -21.72
CA GLY A 285 -8.61 9.73 -21.76
C GLY A 285 -8.00 10.18 -20.43
N LYS A 286 -8.70 9.97 -19.31
CA LYS A 286 -8.22 10.29 -17.95
C LYS A 286 -8.00 9.02 -17.14
N ASN A 287 -6.92 9.03 -16.37
CA ASN A 287 -6.57 7.94 -15.47
C ASN A 287 -7.34 8.07 -14.16
N HIS A 288 -7.94 6.97 -13.72
CA HIS A 288 -8.63 6.83 -12.44
C HIS A 288 -8.09 5.61 -11.71
N TYR A 289 -7.59 5.83 -10.50
CA TYR A 289 -7.02 4.77 -9.69
C TYR A 289 -8.15 4.08 -8.90
N PRO A 290 -8.38 2.77 -9.09
CA PRO A 290 -9.49 2.06 -8.44
C PRO A 290 -9.53 2.26 -6.94
N GLN A 291 -8.39 2.21 -6.27
CA GLN A 291 -8.29 2.33 -4.82
C GLN A 291 -8.79 3.68 -4.26
N ASP A 292 -8.71 4.75 -5.06
CA ASP A 292 -9.21 6.08 -4.67
C ASP A 292 -10.75 6.14 -4.76
N ILE A 293 -11.31 5.49 -5.79
CA ILE A 293 -12.76 5.32 -5.96
C ILE A 293 -13.29 4.43 -4.84
N GLU A 294 -12.64 3.29 -4.59
CA GLU A 294 -13.01 2.31 -3.57
C GLU A 294 -12.99 2.94 -2.16
N LEU A 295 -12.01 3.78 -1.86
CA LEU A 295 -11.96 4.53 -0.60
C LEU A 295 -13.13 5.52 -0.48
N THR A 296 -13.40 6.28 -1.53
CA THR A 296 -14.54 7.23 -1.55
C THR A 296 -15.87 6.51 -1.34
N VAL A 297 -16.04 5.36 -1.99
CA VAL A 297 -17.23 4.50 -1.85
C VAL A 297 -17.31 3.91 -0.45
N GLN A 298 -16.19 3.42 0.11
CA GLN A 298 -16.14 2.89 1.47
C GLN A 298 -16.65 3.90 2.52
N GLU A 299 -16.27 5.17 2.37
CA GLU A 299 -16.61 6.25 3.29
C GLU A 299 -18.01 6.82 3.07
N SER A 300 -18.68 6.47 1.96
CA SER A 300 -19.96 7.07 1.57
C SER A 300 -21.13 6.59 2.42
N HIS A 301 -21.05 5.39 3.02
CA HIS A 301 -22.16 4.83 3.77
C HIS A 301 -21.73 3.77 4.81
N ASN A 302 -22.25 3.86 6.03
CA ASN A 302 -21.86 3.00 7.17
C ASN A 302 -22.17 1.49 6.99
N ALA A 303 -23.16 1.17 6.15
CA ALA A 303 -23.52 -0.21 5.85
C ALA A 303 -22.52 -0.91 4.90
N ILE A 304 -21.69 -0.15 4.17
CA ILE A 304 -20.64 -0.73 3.33
C ILE A 304 -19.60 -1.39 4.23
N ARG A 305 -19.11 -2.56 3.81
CA ARG A 305 -18.06 -3.28 4.52
C ARG A 305 -16.69 -2.74 4.08
N PRO A 306 -15.89 -2.17 5.00
CA PRO A 306 -14.57 -1.67 4.65
C PRO A 306 -13.66 -2.77 4.09
N GLY A 307 -12.92 -2.44 3.04
CA GLY A 307 -12.02 -3.34 2.31
C GLY A 307 -12.71 -4.27 1.31
N CYS A 308 -14.04 -4.20 1.17
CA CYS A 308 -14.83 -5.07 0.29
C CYS A 308 -15.57 -4.24 -0.76
N ILE A 309 -14.79 -3.49 -1.53
CA ILE A 309 -15.24 -2.66 -2.65
C ILE A 309 -14.30 -2.96 -3.82
N CYS A 310 -14.84 -3.04 -5.03
CA CYS A 310 -14.03 -3.18 -6.25
C CYS A 310 -14.56 -2.20 -7.30
N ALA A 311 -13.69 -1.32 -7.78
CA ALA A 311 -13.95 -0.45 -8.92
C ALA A 311 -13.32 -1.07 -10.18
N ILE A 312 -14.12 -1.27 -11.22
CA ILE A 312 -13.64 -1.87 -12.48
C ILE A 312 -14.06 -1.03 -13.68
N ASN A 313 -13.24 -1.09 -14.73
CA ASN A 313 -13.60 -0.61 -16.05
C ASN A 313 -14.55 -1.62 -16.72
N HIS A 314 -15.59 -1.12 -17.38
CA HIS A 314 -16.39 -1.87 -18.32
C HIS A 314 -16.33 -1.19 -19.70
N THR A 315 -15.75 -1.91 -20.68
CA THR A 315 -15.73 -1.49 -22.07
C THR A 315 -16.95 -2.05 -22.80
N ASP A 316 -17.85 -1.17 -23.23
CA ASP A 316 -18.90 -1.51 -24.19
C ASP A 316 -18.28 -1.58 -25.58
N VAL A 317 -18.05 -2.81 -26.07
CA VAL A 317 -17.40 -3.07 -27.36
C VAL A 317 -18.25 -2.60 -28.54
N GLU A 318 -19.59 -2.60 -28.42
CA GLU A 318 -20.48 -2.20 -29.51
C GLU A 318 -20.48 -0.68 -29.69
N ASN A 319 -20.50 0.07 -28.57
CA ASN A 319 -20.53 1.53 -28.59
C ASN A 319 -19.14 2.17 -28.49
N GLY A 320 -18.09 1.39 -28.21
CA GLY A 320 -16.72 1.87 -28.03
C GLY A 320 -16.56 2.80 -26.82
N THR A 321 -17.37 2.59 -25.78
CA THR A 321 -17.38 3.46 -24.59
C THR A 321 -16.90 2.72 -23.35
N ASP A 322 -15.99 3.33 -22.60
CA ASP A 322 -15.55 2.85 -21.30
C ASP A 322 -16.38 3.49 -20.18
N SER A 323 -16.71 2.69 -19.17
CA SER A 323 -17.54 3.10 -18.05
C SER A 323 -17.07 2.49 -16.73
N LEU A 324 -17.55 3.04 -15.61
CA LEU A 324 -17.23 2.57 -14.28
C LEU A 324 -18.33 1.64 -13.75
N ILE A 325 -17.95 0.45 -13.30
CA ILE A 325 -18.78 -0.42 -12.46
C ILE A 325 -18.17 -0.47 -11.07
N VAL A 326 -19.02 -0.34 -10.05
CA VAL A 326 -18.63 -0.46 -8.64
C VAL A 326 -19.35 -1.64 -8.02
N LEU A 327 -18.59 -2.57 -7.43
CA LEU A 327 -19.11 -3.68 -6.63
C LEU A 327 -18.86 -3.39 -5.15
N VAL A 328 -19.87 -3.57 -4.30
CA VAL A 328 -19.76 -3.33 -2.85
C VAL A 328 -20.36 -4.47 -2.05
N GLU A 329 -19.66 -4.94 -1.03
CA GLU A 329 -20.31 -5.72 0.02
C GLU A 329 -20.91 -4.83 1.08
N ILE A 330 -22.09 -5.23 1.56
CA ILE A 330 -22.70 -4.64 2.74
C ILE A 330 -22.55 -5.56 3.95
N ARG A 331 -22.48 -4.95 5.14
CA ARG A 331 -22.46 -5.68 6.42
C ARG A 331 -23.73 -6.54 6.55
N GLN A 332 -23.62 -7.73 7.12
CA GLN A 332 -24.78 -8.58 7.38
C GLN A 332 -25.85 -7.86 8.20
N GLN A 333 -27.07 -7.85 7.68
CA GLN A 333 -28.26 -7.36 8.36
C GLN A 333 -29.35 -8.44 8.29
N LYS A 334 -30.15 -8.56 9.37
CA LYS A 334 -31.20 -9.60 9.46
C LYS A 334 -32.27 -9.44 8.37
N ASP A 335 -32.62 -8.20 8.04
CA ASP A 335 -33.60 -7.86 7.00
C ASP A 335 -33.04 -6.70 6.14
N ILE A 336 -32.45 -7.03 4.99
CA ILE A 336 -31.98 -6.02 4.03
C ILE A 336 -33.19 -5.49 3.28
N LYS A 337 -33.61 -4.27 3.60
CA LYS A 337 -34.73 -3.61 2.93
C LYS A 337 -34.29 -2.95 1.62
N GLN A 338 -35.22 -2.85 0.67
CA GLN A 338 -34.95 -2.21 -0.63
C GLN A 338 -34.60 -0.73 -0.47
N GLU A 339 -35.15 -0.02 0.52
CA GLU A 339 -34.83 1.38 0.77
C GLU A 339 -33.36 1.58 1.16
N LEU A 340 -32.80 0.67 1.97
CA LEU A 340 -31.39 0.73 2.34
C LEU A 340 -30.48 0.50 1.12
N LEU A 341 -30.84 -0.45 0.25
CA LEU A 341 -30.09 -0.71 -0.97
C LEU A 341 -30.10 0.51 -1.88
N GLN A 342 -31.26 1.15 -2.02
CA GLN A 342 -31.41 2.39 -2.80
C GLN A 342 -30.59 3.53 -2.18
N GLU A 343 -30.66 3.73 -0.86
CA GLU A 343 -29.89 4.75 -0.15
C GLU A 343 -28.37 4.60 -0.37
N ILE A 344 -27.86 3.36 -0.34
CA ILE A 344 -26.44 3.07 -0.61
C ILE A 344 -26.09 3.44 -2.05
N CYS A 345 -26.91 3.00 -3.02
CA CYS A 345 -26.71 3.33 -4.43
C CYS A 345 -26.72 4.85 -4.67
N ASP A 346 -27.67 5.57 -4.08
CA ASP A 346 -27.81 7.02 -4.21
C ASP A 346 -26.62 7.75 -3.58
N CYS A 347 -26.12 7.26 -2.43
CA CYS A 347 -24.91 7.79 -1.83
C CYS A 347 -23.71 7.63 -2.75
N ILE A 348 -23.49 6.45 -3.32
CA ILE A 348 -22.38 6.16 -4.24
C ILE A 348 -22.51 7.00 -5.52
N ALA A 349 -23.69 7.03 -6.13
CA ALA A 349 -23.99 7.79 -7.35
C ALA A 349 -23.80 9.30 -7.16
N ARG A 350 -23.91 9.80 -5.92
CA ARG A 350 -23.63 11.21 -5.59
C ARG A 350 -22.15 11.49 -5.33
N VAL A 351 -21.47 10.64 -4.55
CA VAL A 351 -20.08 10.94 -4.14
C VAL A 351 -19.06 10.66 -5.23
N VAL A 352 -19.28 9.66 -6.09
CA VAL A 352 -18.30 9.29 -7.11
C VAL A 352 -18.12 10.39 -8.16
N PRO A 353 -19.19 10.98 -8.76
CA PRO A 353 -19.02 12.11 -9.68
C PRO A 353 -18.37 13.33 -9.02
N GLY A 354 -18.75 13.65 -7.78
CA GLY A 354 -18.24 14.82 -7.06
C GLY A 354 -16.73 14.75 -6.78
N ASN A 355 -16.20 13.56 -6.48
CA ASN A 355 -14.77 13.38 -6.15
C ASN A 355 -13.94 12.97 -7.38
N HIS A 356 -14.51 12.15 -8.25
CA HIS A 356 -13.77 11.49 -9.35
C HIS A 356 -14.07 12.06 -10.72
N GLY A 357 -15.13 12.87 -10.88
CA GLY A 357 -15.57 13.34 -12.19
C GLY A 357 -16.07 12.21 -13.10
N LEU A 358 -16.49 11.09 -12.49
CA LEU A 358 -16.97 9.89 -13.18
C LEU A 358 -18.37 9.52 -12.69
N SER A 359 -19.20 9.03 -13.61
CA SER A 359 -20.47 8.39 -13.26
C SER A 359 -20.31 6.88 -13.22
N CYS A 360 -20.95 6.25 -12.24
CA CYS A 360 -21.07 4.79 -12.22
C CYS A 360 -22.16 4.39 -13.22
N GLN A 361 -21.84 3.57 -14.22
CA GLN A 361 -22.86 2.97 -15.08
C GLN A 361 -23.68 1.94 -14.29
N ARG A 362 -23.03 1.21 -13.39
CA ARG A 362 -23.68 0.22 -12.54
C ARG A 362 -23.06 0.16 -11.15
N ILE A 363 -23.92 0.05 -10.16
CA ILE A 363 -23.55 -0.24 -8.77
C ILE A 363 -24.13 -1.61 -8.44
N VAL A 364 -23.29 -2.55 -8.02
CA VAL A 364 -23.66 -3.93 -7.70
C VAL A 364 -23.47 -4.15 -6.22
N ILE A 365 -24.59 -4.31 -5.50
CA ILE A 365 -24.55 -4.67 -4.09
C ILE A 365 -24.46 -6.19 -3.96
N LEU A 366 -23.40 -6.64 -3.31
CA LEU A 366 -23.07 -8.04 -3.09
C LEU A 366 -23.43 -8.47 -1.66
N LYS A 367 -23.70 -9.77 -1.51
CA LYS A 367 -23.81 -10.38 -0.19
C LYS A 367 -22.42 -10.39 0.47
N GLN A 368 -22.39 -10.35 1.79
CA GLN A 368 -21.14 -10.48 2.54
C GLN A 368 -20.43 -11.80 2.16
N HIS A 369 -19.10 -11.75 1.99
CA HIS A 369 -18.23 -12.87 1.57
C HIS A 369 -18.34 -13.29 0.10
N SER A 370 -18.75 -12.38 -0.78
CA SER A 370 -18.67 -12.51 -2.23
C SER A 370 -17.31 -12.06 -2.80
N ILE A 371 -16.64 -11.08 -2.17
CA ILE A 371 -15.33 -10.53 -2.57
C ILE A 371 -14.36 -10.39 -1.39
#